data_AF-A0A7S0LV97-F1
#
_entry.id   AF-A0A7S0LV97-F1
#
_cell.length_a   1.000
_cell.length_b   1.000
_cell.length_c   1.000
_cell.angle_alpha   90.00
_cell.angle_beta   90.00
_cell.angle_gamma   90.00
#
_symmetry.space_group_name_H-M   'P 1'
#
loop_
_entity.id
_entity.type
_entity.pdbx_description
1 polymer ?
#
loop_
_entity_poly.entity_id
_entity_poly.type
_entity_poly.pdbx_seq_one_letter_code
_entity_poly.pdbx_strand_id
1 'polypeptide(L)'
;AKIDMSSPNMNLRDPAIYRIRRAHHVMTGDKWCIYPMYDYAHCISDAAEGITHSLCTLEFEDHRPLYDWVLAQLAGSGLVSCHPQQIEFSRLNLQYTVLSKRKLIQLVTGGHVTGWTDPRLPTLAAVRRRGYTPAAMRLFCERVGISKAEGNIDMSVLEDCAREVLDQDA
;
A
#
# COMPACT_ATOMS: atom_id res chain seq x y z
N ALA A 1 -17.73 -7.34 13.57
CA ALA A 1 -18.28 -8.64 13.12
C ALA A 1 -18.44 -9.51 14.35
N LYS A 2 -19.27 -10.57 14.31
CA LYS A 2 -19.31 -11.58 15.36
C LYS A 2 -18.65 -12.83 14.79
N ILE A 3 -17.42 -13.12 15.24
CA ILE A 3 -16.57 -14.19 14.71
C ILE A 3 -16.15 -15.09 15.88
N ASP A 4 -15.01 -14.83 16.51
CA ASP A 4 -14.52 -15.62 17.64
C ASP A 4 -13.53 -14.80 18.50
N MET A 5 -13.98 -14.42 19.70
CA MET A 5 -13.14 -13.69 20.67
C MET A 5 -11.98 -14.52 21.24
N SER A 6 -12.03 -15.85 21.12
CA SER A 6 -10.96 -16.74 21.57
C SER A 6 -9.91 -17.04 20.49
N SER A 7 -10.10 -16.53 19.26
CA SER A 7 -9.22 -16.80 18.13
C SER A 7 -7.76 -16.43 18.45
N PRO A 8 -6.78 -17.25 18.04
CA PRO A 8 -5.37 -16.88 18.15
C PRO A 8 -5.01 -15.68 17.25
N ASN A 9 -5.77 -15.45 16.17
CA ASN A 9 -5.62 -14.28 15.31
C ASN A 9 -6.45 -13.11 15.86
N MET A 10 -5.80 -12.01 16.20
CA MET A 10 -6.47 -10.82 16.76
C MET A 10 -7.50 -10.20 15.80
N ASN A 11 -7.28 -10.29 14.48
CA ASN A 11 -8.18 -9.73 13.48
C ASN A 11 -9.51 -10.49 13.41
N LEU A 12 -9.59 -11.70 13.97
CA LEU A 12 -10.83 -12.48 14.06
C LEU A 12 -11.56 -12.30 15.39
N ARG A 13 -11.04 -11.48 16.31
CA ARG A 13 -11.69 -11.18 17.60
C ARG A 13 -12.67 -10.02 17.43
N ASP A 14 -13.85 -10.32 16.89
CA ASP A 14 -14.96 -9.40 16.64
C ASP A 14 -14.50 -8.01 16.12
N PRO A 15 -13.82 -7.96 14.95
CA PRO A 15 -13.22 -6.74 14.45
C PRO A 15 -14.27 -5.66 14.17
N ALA A 16 -13.89 -4.40 14.37
CA ALA A 16 -14.74 -3.26 14.03
C ALA A 16 -14.95 -3.19 12.51
N ILE A 17 -16.20 -3.02 12.07
CA ILE A 17 -16.58 -2.96 10.65
C ILE A 17 -16.84 -1.52 10.22
N TYR A 18 -17.58 -0.76 11.03
CA TYR A 18 -17.84 0.66 10.83
C TYR A 18 -17.44 1.45 12.07
N ARG A 19 -17.07 2.72 11.87
CA ARG A 19 -16.92 3.71 12.93
C ARG A 19 -17.75 4.95 12.63
N ILE A 20 -18.25 5.57 13.69
CA ILE A 20 -18.95 6.84 13.60
C ILE A 20 -17.91 7.96 13.52
N ARG A 21 -18.03 8.82 12.51
CA ARG A 21 -17.23 10.04 12.38
C ARG A 21 -18.08 11.09 11.68
N ARG A 22 -18.28 12.23 12.34
CA ARG A 22 -18.99 13.39 11.76
C ARG A 22 -17.97 14.34 11.16
N ALA A 23 -17.58 14.08 9.91
CA ALA A 23 -16.62 14.90 9.19
C ALA A 23 -16.99 14.94 7.71
N HIS A 24 -16.78 16.09 7.06
CA HIS A 24 -16.99 16.25 5.63
C HIS A 24 -16.02 15.34 4.85
N HIS A 25 -16.56 14.53 3.92
CA HIS A 25 -15.76 13.67 3.04
C HIS A 25 -15.56 14.32 1.68
N VAL A 26 -14.32 14.32 1.19
CA VAL A 26 -13.94 15.05 -0.04
C VAL A 26 -14.72 14.63 -1.29
N MET A 27 -15.19 13.38 -1.39
CA MET A 27 -15.96 12.89 -2.55
C MET A 27 -17.47 12.85 -2.32
N THR A 28 -17.93 12.67 -1.08
CA THR A 28 -19.34 12.35 -0.77
C THR A 28 -19.99 13.39 0.15
N GLY A 29 -19.25 14.46 0.47
CA GLY A 29 -19.68 15.54 1.34
C GLY A 29 -20.11 15.03 2.72
N ASP A 30 -21.25 15.53 3.19
CA ASP A 30 -21.83 15.23 4.51
C ASP A 30 -22.91 14.14 4.44
N LYS A 31 -22.96 13.36 3.34
CA LYS A 31 -23.96 12.30 3.14
C LYS A 31 -23.88 11.19 4.17
N TRP A 32 -22.69 10.90 4.68
CA TRP A 32 -22.42 9.77 5.57
C TRP A 32 -21.80 10.26 6.89
N CYS A 33 -22.20 9.65 8.00
CA CYS A 33 -21.61 9.86 9.33
C CYS A 33 -21.00 8.57 9.92
N ILE A 34 -21.02 7.50 9.14
CA ILE A 34 -20.40 6.21 9.43
C ILE A 34 -19.47 5.85 8.28
N TYR A 35 -18.29 5.35 8.60
CA TYR A 35 -17.28 4.98 7.61
C TYR A 35 -16.76 3.58 7.89
N PRO A 36 -16.58 2.76 6.84
CA PRO A 36 -16.09 1.40 7.00
C PRO A 36 -14.61 1.41 7.41
N MET A 37 -14.21 0.38 8.13
CA MET A 37 -12.80 0.08 8.38
C MET A 37 -12.15 -0.51 7.13
N TYR A 38 -10.82 -0.39 7.03
CA TYR A 38 -10.06 -0.89 5.89
C TYR A 38 -10.34 -2.37 5.59
N ASP A 39 -10.26 -3.24 6.60
CA ASP A 39 -10.46 -4.69 6.43
C ASP A 39 -11.84 -5.08 5.87
N TYR A 40 -12.84 -4.24 6.10
CA TYR A 40 -14.19 -4.45 5.57
C TYR A 40 -14.36 -3.85 4.18
N ALA A 41 -13.90 -2.61 3.96
CA ALA A 41 -14.04 -1.95 2.66
C ALA A 41 -13.18 -2.60 1.58
N HIS A 42 -11.96 -3.02 1.92
CA HIS A 42 -10.96 -3.49 0.96
C HIS A 42 -11.42 -4.74 0.19
N CYS A 43 -11.79 -5.81 0.89
CA CYS A 43 -12.26 -7.05 0.28
C CYS A 43 -13.55 -6.85 -0.54
N ILE A 44 -14.47 -6.00 -0.07
CA ILE A 44 -15.69 -5.68 -0.79
C ILE A 44 -15.40 -4.91 -2.06
N SER A 45 -14.48 -3.93 -2.01
CA SER A 45 -14.03 -3.20 -3.20
C SER A 45 -13.40 -4.14 -4.23
N ASP A 46 -12.48 -5.00 -3.81
CA ASP A 46 -11.85 -5.98 -4.70
C ASP A 46 -12.90 -6.88 -5.37
N ALA A 47 -13.88 -7.34 -4.59
CA ALA A 47 -14.88 -8.25 -5.09
C ALA A 47 -15.92 -7.55 -5.99
N ALA A 48 -16.26 -6.30 -5.70
CA ALA A 48 -17.14 -5.49 -6.54
C ALA A 48 -16.47 -5.12 -7.88
N GLU A 49 -15.15 -4.93 -7.89
CA GLU A 49 -14.36 -4.62 -9.09
C GLU A 49 -13.97 -5.87 -9.89
N GLY A 50 -14.26 -7.07 -9.41
CA GLY A 50 -13.92 -8.32 -10.11
C GLY A 50 -12.44 -8.66 -10.04
N ILE A 51 -11.72 -8.18 -9.02
CA ILE A 51 -10.30 -8.47 -8.82
C ILE A 51 -10.10 -9.98 -8.64
N THR A 52 -9.07 -10.51 -9.29
CA THR A 52 -8.70 -11.92 -9.17
C THR A 52 -7.57 -12.12 -8.16
N HIS A 53 -6.57 -11.24 -8.19
CA HIS A 53 -5.39 -11.29 -7.33
C HIS A 53 -5.19 -9.92 -6.67
N SER A 54 -5.53 -9.83 -5.39
CA SER A 54 -5.35 -8.63 -4.58
C SER A 54 -3.94 -8.62 -4.00
N LEU A 55 -3.05 -7.81 -4.57
CA LEU A 55 -1.65 -7.76 -4.19
C LEU A 55 -1.43 -6.72 -3.10
N CYS A 56 -0.95 -7.14 -1.93
CA CYS A 56 -0.65 -6.25 -0.81
C CYS A 56 0.70 -6.58 -0.17
N THR A 57 1.10 -5.82 0.85
CA THR A 57 2.37 -6.06 1.54
C THR A 57 2.19 -7.01 2.73
N LEU A 58 3.28 -7.59 3.22
CA LEU A 58 3.28 -8.55 4.33
C LEU A 58 2.64 -8.02 5.63
N GLU A 59 2.54 -6.70 5.81
CA GLU A 59 1.82 -6.11 6.95
C GLU A 59 0.35 -6.53 7.04
N PHE A 60 -0.24 -7.04 5.94
CA PHE A 60 -1.62 -7.51 5.88
C PHE A 60 -1.76 -9.04 5.86
N GLU A 61 -0.69 -9.80 6.09
CA GLU A 61 -0.75 -11.26 6.08
C GLU A 61 -1.72 -11.81 7.15
N ASP A 62 -1.65 -11.29 8.38
CA ASP A 62 -2.57 -11.66 9.47
C ASP A 62 -4.00 -11.16 9.25
N HIS A 63 -4.23 -10.25 8.29
CA HIS A 63 -5.54 -9.73 7.95
C HIS A 63 -6.28 -10.63 6.94
N ARG A 64 -5.56 -11.49 6.21
CA ARG A 64 -6.14 -12.39 5.21
C ARG A 64 -7.29 -13.26 5.74
N PRO A 65 -7.22 -13.87 6.93
CA PRO A 65 -8.34 -14.67 7.43
C PRO A 65 -9.63 -13.85 7.61
N LEU A 66 -9.51 -12.56 7.94
CA LEU A 66 -10.66 -11.67 8.02
C LEU A 66 -11.16 -11.28 6.62
N TYR A 67 -10.26 -11.03 5.68
CA TYR A 67 -10.58 -10.80 4.27
C TYR A 67 -11.46 -11.93 3.72
N ASP A 68 -10.99 -13.18 3.83
CA ASP A 68 -11.71 -14.37 3.37
C ASP A 68 -13.03 -14.56 4.13
N TRP A 69 -13.04 -14.31 5.44
CA TRP A 69 -14.25 -14.41 6.25
C TRP A 69 -15.35 -13.46 5.74
N VAL A 70 -15.01 -12.19 5.47
CA VAL A 70 -15.98 -11.20 4.98
C VAL A 70 -16.56 -11.63 3.63
N LEU A 71 -15.71 -12.07 2.69
CA LEU A 71 -16.16 -12.54 1.38
C LEU A 71 -17.07 -13.77 1.49
N ALA A 72 -16.71 -14.73 2.34
CA ALA A 72 -17.52 -15.93 2.57
C ALA A 72 -18.91 -15.59 3.14
N GLN A 73 -18.99 -14.62 4.07
CA GLN A 73 -20.29 -14.16 4.58
C GLN A 73 -21.15 -13.47 3.52
N LEU A 74 -20.53 -12.79 2.56
CA LEU A 74 -21.23 -12.05 1.52
C LEU A 74 -21.56 -12.88 0.28
N ALA A 75 -20.89 -14.02 0.07
CA ALA A 75 -21.09 -14.88 -1.11
C ALA A 75 -22.56 -15.30 -1.31
N GLY A 76 -23.28 -15.60 -0.22
CA GLY A 76 -24.70 -15.99 -0.28
C GLY A 76 -25.69 -14.81 -0.46
N SER A 77 -25.22 -13.57 -0.36
CA SER A 77 -26.09 -12.38 -0.42
C SER A 77 -26.38 -11.91 -1.85
N GLY A 78 -25.68 -12.44 -2.85
CA GLY A 78 -25.71 -11.95 -4.23
C GLY A 78 -25.05 -10.58 -4.44
N LEU A 79 -24.52 -9.96 -3.38
CA LEU A 79 -23.80 -8.67 -3.45
C LEU A 79 -22.36 -8.83 -3.95
N VAL A 80 -21.81 -10.03 -3.85
CA VAL A 80 -20.44 -10.35 -4.24
C VAL A 80 -20.47 -11.56 -5.16
N SER A 81 -19.91 -11.40 -6.38
CA SER A 81 -19.91 -12.43 -7.42
C SER A 81 -18.54 -13.08 -7.65
N CYS A 82 -17.47 -12.49 -7.14
CA CYS A 82 -16.13 -13.07 -7.19
C CYS A 82 -15.52 -13.20 -5.79
N HIS A 83 -14.53 -14.08 -5.66
CA HIS A 83 -13.76 -14.28 -4.44
C HIS A 83 -12.29 -14.00 -4.75
N PRO A 84 -11.83 -12.74 -4.67
CA PRO A 84 -10.45 -12.40 -4.95
C PRO A 84 -9.49 -13.13 -4.00
N GLN A 85 -8.29 -13.44 -4.49
CA GLN A 85 -7.22 -14.02 -3.67
C GLN A 85 -6.26 -12.93 -3.21
N GLN A 86 -6.10 -12.76 -1.89
CA GLN A 86 -5.06 -11.89 -1.35
C GLN A 86 -3.68 -12.58 -1.46
N ILE A 87 -2.70 -11.86 -1.99
CA ILE A 87 -1.31 -12.30 -2.12
C ILE A 87 -0.37 -11.20 -1.64
N GLU A 88 0.51 -11.55 -0.72
CA GLU A 88 1.42 -10.63 -0.07
C GLU A 88 2.84 -10.75 -0.60
N PHE A 89 3.52 -9.61 -0.71
CA PHE A 89 4.93 -9.51 -1.02
C PHE A 89 5.63 -8.58 -0.02
N SER A 90 6.95 -8.71 0.11
CA SER A 90 7.71 -7.86 1.02
C SER A 90 7.76 -6.42 0.49
N ARG A 91 7.61 -5.46 1.40
CA ARG A 91 7.77 -4.05 1.09
C ARG A 91 9.21 -3.72 0.66
N LEU A 92 9.36 -2.76 -0.24
CA LEU A 92 10.67 -2.18 -0.53
C LEU A 92 11.21 -1.46 0.72
N ASN A 93 12.40 -1.86 1.16
CA ASN A 93 13.20 -1.08 2.09
C ASN A 93 14.50 -0.65 1.41
N LEU A 94 14.66 0.66 1.22
CA LEU A 94 15.82 1.23 0.55
C LEU A 94 16.75 1.86 1.58
N GLN A 95 18.01 1.44 1.60
CA GLN A 95 19.03 2.01 2.48
C GLN A 95 19.29 3.48 2.14
N TYR A 96 19.82 4.21 3.11
CA TYR A 96 20.07 5.66 3.03
C TYR A 96 18.82 6.51 2.74
N THR A 97 17.63 5.92 2.80
CA THR A 97 16.36 6.56 2.46
C THR A 97 15.34 6.38 3.57
N VAL A 98 14.46 7.37 3.74
CA VAL A 98 13.30 7.28 4.64
C VAL A 98 12.00 7.33 3.85
N LEU A 99 11.19 6.27 3.95
CA LEU A 99 9.89 6.18 3.27
C LEU A 99 8.70 6.49 4.19
N SER A 100 8.94 6.63 5.50
CA SER A 100 7.88 6.93 6.47
C SER A 100 7.31 8.34 6.25
N LYS A 101 5.98 8.41 6.03
CA LYS A 101 5.25 9.68 5.89
C LYS A 101 5.55 10.67 7.03
N ARG A 102 5.62 10.18 8.27
CA ARG A 102 5.91 11.03 9.45
C ARG A 102 7.28 11.70 9.33
N LYS A 103 8.31 10.94 8.96
CA LYS A 103 9.68 11.47 8.80
C LYS A 103 9.78 12.41 7.61
N LEU A 104 9.13 12.08 6.49
CA LEU A 104 9.11 12.94 5.30
C LEU A 104 8.42 14.29 5.59
N ILE A 105 7.29 14.28 6.31
CA ILE A 105 6.64 15.52 6.77
C ILE A 105 7.62 16.36 7.59
N GLN A 106 8.32 15.75 8.57
CA GLN A 106 9.30 16.46 9.39
C GLN A 106 10.42 17.10 8.56
N LEU A 107 10.94 16.41 7.54
CA LEU A 107 11.95 16.97 6.64
C LEU A 107 11.44 18.21 5.91
N VAL A 108 10.21 18.15 5.39
CA VAL A 108 9.60 19.24 4.62
C VAL A 108 9.22 20.41 5.54
N THR A 109 8.49 20.16 6.62
CA THR A 109 8.02 21.22 7.54
C THR A 109 9.16 21.84 8.35
N GLY A 110 10.22 21.07 8.60
CA GLY A 110 11.44 21.56 9.26
C GLY A 110 12.39 22.31 8.33
N GLY A 111 12.09 22.44 7.04
CA GLY A 111 12.92 23.19 6.09
C GLY A 111 14.26 22.52 5.73
N HIS A 112 14.44 21.24 6.04
CA HIS A 112 15.64 20.47 5.64
C HIS A 112 15.70 20.24 4.13
N VAL A 113 14.54 20.31 3.48
CA VAL A 113 14.35 20.22 2.02
C VAL A 113 13.44 21.35 1.54
N THR A 114 13.53 21.68 0.26
CA THR A 114 12.78 22.78 -0.37
C THR A 114 11.28 22.51 -0.54
N GLY A 115 10.85 21.25 -0.38
CA GLY A 115 9.45 20.82 -0.51
C GLY A 115 9.33 19.35 -0.93
N TRP A 116 8.11 18.92 -1.24
CA TRP A 116 7.81 17.52 -1.63
C TRP A 116 8.42 17.09 -2.97
N THR A 117 8.86 18.05 -3.79
CA THR A 117 9.53 17.82 -5.07
C THR A 117 11.04 18.06 -4.99
N ASP A 118 11.60 18.24 -3.80
CA ASP A 118 13.05 18.40 -3.64
C ASP A 118 13.78 17.13 -4.12
N PRO A 119 14.76 17.20 -5.03
CA PRO A 119 15.45 16.04 -5.61
C PRO A 119 16.10 15.07 -4.62
N ARG A 120 16.29 15.49 -3.36
CA ARG A 120 16.83 14.65 -2.28
C ARG A 120 15.78 13.74 -1.63
N LEU A 121 14.50 13.96 -1.88
CA LEU A 121 13.42 13.13 -1.36
C LEU A 121 13.14 11.91 -2.26
N PRO A 122 12.65 10.80 -1.67
CA PRO A 122 12.30 9.59 -2.42
C PRO A 122 10.89 9.64 -3.02
N THR A 123 10.24 10.80 -3.12
CA THR A 123 8.94 10.89 -3.78
C THR A 123 9.11 10.73 -5.29
N LEU A 124 8.14 10.13 -5.98
CA LEU A 124 8.21 10.01 -7.44
C LEU A 124 8.35 11.38 -8.12
N ALA A 125 7.75 12.44 -7.55
CA ALA A 125 7.90 13.80 -8.07
C ALA A 125 9.33 14.34 -7.90
N ALA A 126 9.97 14.07 -6.76
CA ALA A 126 11.36 14.44 -6.50
C ALA A 126 12.34 13.65 -7.37
N VAL A 127 12.15 12.33 -7.48
CA VAL A 127 12.98 11.45 -8.32
C VAL A 127 12.89 11.86 -9.79
N ARG A 128 11.69 12.19 -10.28
CA ARG A 128 11.51 12.77 -11.62
C ARG A 128 12.25 14.11 -11.77
N ARG A 129 12.17 15.01 -10.78
CA ARG A 129 12.89 16.29 -10.81
C ARG A 129 14.42 16.12 -10.72
N ARG A 130 14.91 15.06 -10.07
CA ARG A 130 16.33 14.69 -10.01
C ARG A 130 16.89 14.32 -11.40
N GLY A 131 16.02 13.96 -12.34
CA GLY A 131 16.40 13.57 -13.71
C GLY A 131 16.32 12.06 -13.96
N TYR A 132 15.77 11.29 -13.02
CA TYR A 132 15.60 9.84 -13.21
C TYR A 132 14.45 9.60 -14.17
N THR A 133 14.66 8.71 -15.14
CA THR A 133 13.67 8.38 -16.15
C THR A 133 12.68 7.33 -15.62
N PRO A 134 11.45 7.28 -16.16
CA PRO A 134 10.52 6.19 -15.87
C PRO A 134 11.11 4.80 -16.20
N ALA A 135 11.99 4.71 -17.20
CA ALA A 135 12.66 3.48 -17.58
C ALA A 135 13.64 3.01 -16.48
N ALA A 136 14.45 3.92 -15.92
CA ALA A 136 15.32 3.59 -14.78
C ALA A 136 14.56 3.05 -13.56
N MET A 137 13.40 3.64 -13.25
CA MET A 137 12.55 3.18 -12.15
C MET A 137 11.96 1.79 -12.39
N ARG A 138 11.55 1.48 -13.63
CA ARG A 138 11.07 0.14 -13.99
C ARG A 138 12.18 -0.90 -13.92
N LEU A 139 13.36 -0.59 -14.47
CA LEU A 139 14.53 -1.46 -14.39
C LEU A 139 14.93 -1.74 -12.94
N PHE A 140 14.86 -0.72 -12.07
CA PHE A 140 15.10 -0.90 -10.64
C PHE A 140 14.09 -1.88 -10.02
N CYS A 141 12.78 -1.72 -10.28
CA CYS A 141 11.76 -2.65 -9.79
C CYS A 141 11.97 -4.08 -10.30
N GLU A 142 12.33 -4.25 -11.57
CA GLU A 142 12.64 -5.56 -12.16
C GLU A 142 13.86 -6.22 -11.50
N ARG A 143 14.91 -5.43 -11.22
CA ARG A 143 16.16 -5.91 -10.62
C ARG A 143 16.02 -6.27 -9.14
N VAL A 144 15.22 -5.52 -8.38
CA VAL A 144 14.90 -5.86 -6.98
C VAL A 144 14.07 -7.14 -6.92
N GLY A 145 13.20 -7.36 -7.90
CA GLY A 145 12.32 -8.52 -7.95
C GLY A 145 11.22 -8.47 -6.88
N ILE A 146 10.45 -9.56 -6.81
CA ILE A 146 9.33 -9.72 -5.87
C ILE A 146 9.57 -10.99 -5.07
N SER A 147 9.52 -10.88 -3.74
CA SER A 147 9.63 -12.02 -2.84
C SER A 147 8.80 -11.82 -1.57
N LYS A 148 8.69 -12.86 -0.75
CA LYS A 148 8.17 -12.75 0.62
C LYS A 148 9.26 -12.48 1.66
N ALA A 149 10.53 -12.51 1.27
CA ALA A 149 11.62 -12.22 2.20
C ALA A 149 11.79 -10.70 2.31
N GLU A 150 11.89 -10.19 3.53
CA GLU A 150 12.25 -8.78 3.72
C GLU A 150 13.67 -8.54 3.21
N GLY A 151 13.81 -7.56 2.33
CA GLY A 151 15.08 -7.18 1.72
C GLY A 151 15.40 -5.72 1.96
N ASN A 152 16.62 -5.44 2.44
CA ASN A 152 17.18 -4.09 2.49
C ASN A 152 18.02 -3.87 1.24
N ILE A 153 17.48 -3.12 0.29
CA ILE A 153 18.15 -2.82 -0.98
C ILE A 153 19.05 -1.61 -0.78
N ASP A 154 20.30 -1.71 -1.20
CA ASP A 154 21.22 -0.58 -1.16
C ASP A 154 20.83 0.49 -2.20
N MET A 155 21.03 1.77 -1.88
CA MET A 155 20.71 2.88 -2.78
C MET A 155 21.48 2.80 -4.10
N SER A 156 22.70 2.23 -4.08
CA SER A 156 23.54 2.04 -5.27
C SER A 156 22.83 1.29 -6.38
N VAL A 157 21.97 0.32 -6.07
CA VAL A 157 21.22 -0.45 -7.08
C VAL A 157 20.33 0.48 -7.91
N LEU A 158 19.67 1.44 -7.27
CA LEU A 158 18.84 2.43 -7.95
C LEU A 158 19.68 3.42 -8.76
N GLU A 159 20.84 3.83 -8.23
CA GLU A 159 21.77 4.72 -8.94
C GLU A 159 22.40 4.05 -10.17
N ASP A 160 22.70 2.76 -10.08
CA ASP A 160 23.24 1.96 -11.17
C ASP A 160 22.20 1.75 -12.27
N CYS A 161 20.94 1.43 -11.92
CA CYS A 161 19.84 1.37 -12.90
C CYS A 161 19.64 2.70 -13.63
N ALA A 162 19.75 3.83 -12.91
CA ALA A 162 19.66 5.14 -13.52
C ALA A 162 20.84 5.43 -14.45
N ARG A 163 22.07 5.10 -14.04
CA ARG A 163 23.26 5.27 -14.87
C ARG A 163 23.19 4.43 -16.14
N GLU A 164 22.80 3.16 -16.03
CA GLU A 164 22.68 2.24 -17.16
C GLU A 164 21.68 2.71 -18.21
N VAL A 165 20.50 3.16 -17.79
CA VAL A 165 19.48 3.66 -18.72
C VAL A 165 19.92 4.97 -19.38
N LEU A 166 20.54 5.87 -18.61
CA LEU A 166 21.00 7.15 -19.15
C LEU A 166 22.19 7.01 -20.10
N ASP A 167 23.06 6.01 -19.91
CA ASP A 167 24.22 5.74 -20.77
C ASP A 167 23.80 5.19 -22.15
N GLN A 168 22.68 4.46 -22.22
CA GLN A 168 22.13 3.97 -23.49
C GLN A 168 21.44 5.07 -24.32
N ASP A 169 20.98 6.13 -23.66
CA ASP A 169 20.26 7.26 -24.25
C ASP A 169 21.15 8.50 -24.51
N ALA A 170 22.42 8.46 -24.13
CA ALA A 170 23.40 9.56 -24.26
C ALA A 170 24.32 9.40 -25.48
#